data_AF-A0A8U0M483-F1
#
_entry.id   AF-A0A8U0M483-F1
#
_cell.length_a   1.000
_cell.length_b   1.000
_cell.length_c   1.000
_cell.angle_alpha   90.00
_cell.angle_beta   90.00
_cell.angle_gamma   90.00
#
_symmetry.space_group_name_H-M   'P 1'
#
loop_
_entity.id
_entity.type
_entity.pdbx_description
1 polymer ?
#
loop_
_entity_poly.entity_id
_entity_poly.type
_entity_poly.pdbx_seq_one_letter_code
_entity_poly.pdbx_strand_id
1 'polypeptide(L)'
;MYFPSTMHPLLVNEGLGVWAPIDHQRIISLLTIGLGVLYHRERSISLEPLPETMLDEGKASQVPDISLRDNEAAQTPIIIEVCHTNGLKSDLHKVIQLIDDGFYGIIEGFIYDYRTKQWLRYKKGDAGVTVPSSFSDVLDLDLNSFL
;
A
#
# COMPACT_ATOMS: atom_id res chain seq x y z
N MET A 1 -53.01 -1.75 27.35
CA MET A 1 -51.77 -1.74 28.13
C MET A 1 -50.73 -2.58 27.41
N TYR A 2 -49.57 -1.97 27.13
CA TYR A 2 -48.26 -2.51 26.75
C TYR A 2 -48.16 -3.82 25.95
N PHE A 3 -47.80 -3.69 24.67
CA PHE A 3 -46.96 -4.67 23.97
C PHE A 3 -45.50 -4.21 24.09
N PRO A 4 -44.54 -5.10 24.42
CA PRO A 4 -43.14 -4.70 24.45
C PRO A 4 -42.68 -4.42 23.02
N SER A 5 -42.23 -3.19 22.80
CA SER A 5 -41.30 -2.89 21.71
C SER A 5 -39.91 -3.40 22.10
N THR A 6 -39.02 -3.55 21.12
CA THR A 6 -37.59 -3.94 21.21
C THR A 6 -37.34 -5.43 21.00
N MET A 7 -36.47 -5.88 20.09
CA MET A 7 -35.43 -5.23 19.31
C MET A 7 -35.45 -5.82 17.90
N HIS A 8 -35.43 -4.97 16.86
CA HIS A 8 -34.83 -5.43 15.61
C HIS A 8 -33.37 -5.79 15.95
N PRO A 9 -32.86 -6.97 15.56
CA PRO A 9 -31.43 -7.15 15.56
C PRO A 9 -30.90 -6.04 14.65
N LEU A 10 -30.03 -5.20 15.21
CA LEU A 10 -29.13 -4.43 14.39
C LEU A 10 -28.50 -5.45 13.45
N LEU A 11 -28.89 -5.40 12.18
CA LEU A 11 -28.10 -5.97 11.09
C LEU A 11 -26.81 -5.18 11.10
N VAL A 12 -25.95 -5.49 12.08
CA VAL A 12 -24.54 -5.19 12.01
C VAL A 12 -24.12 -5.80 10.69
N ASN A 13 -23.53 -4.95 9.86
CA ASN A 13 -22.99 -5.30 8.56
C ASN A 13 -21.76 -6.21 8.77
N GLU A 14 -21.98 -7.38 9.39
CA GLU A 14 -20.95 -8.34 9.85
C GLU A 14 -20.19 -8.92 8.66
N GLY A 15 -20.78 -8.89 7.45
CA GLY A 15 -20.14 -9.41 6.24
C GLY A 15 -18.94 -8.60 5.76
N LEU A 16 -18.88 -7.28 6.01
CA LEU A 16 -17.82 -6.45 5.44
C LEU A 16 -16.57 -6.39 6.33
N GLY A 17 -16.71 -6.41 7.67
CA GLY A 17 -15.57 -6.21 8.58
C GLY A 17 -14.70 -7.46 8.82
N VAL A 18 -15.29 -8.66 8.77
CA VAL A 18 -14.62 -9.90 9.19
C VAL A 18 -13.50 -10.33 8.23
N TRP A 19 -13.66 -10.05 6.93
CA TRP A 19 -12.71 -10.46 5.89
C TRP A 19 -11.66 -9.40 5.55
N ALA A 20 -11.75 -8.20 6.15
CA ALA A 20 -10.83 -7.09 5.88
C ALA A 20 -9.35 -7.49 6.00
N PRO A 21 -8.91 -8.30 6.99
CA PRO A 21 -7.52 -8.76 7.07
C PRO A 21 -7.13 -9.68 5.90
N ILE A 22 -8.04 -10.54 5.43
CA ILE A 22 -7.75 -11.51 4.38
C ILE A 22 -7.65 -10.82 3.01
N ASP A 23 -8.56 -9.90 2.72
CA ASP A 23 -8.52 -9.16 1.45
C ASP A 23 -7.27 -8.27 1.38
N HIS A 24 -6.89 -7.64 2.49
CA HIS A 24 -5.64 -6.89 2.60
C HIS A 24 -4.41 -7.75 2.29
N GLN A 25 -4.23 -8.87 3.01
CA GLN A 25 -3.09 -9.76 2.78
C GLN A 25 -3.10 -10.39 1.38
N ARG A 26 -4.28 -10.59 0.78
CA ARG A 26 -4.37 -11.10 -0.60
C ARG A 26 -3.75 -10.12 -1.59
N ILE A 27 -4.03 -8.82 -1.45
CA ILE A 27 -3.44 -7.80 -2.33
C ILE A 27 -1.93 -7.73 -2.15
N ILE A 28 -1.44 -7.73 -0.90
CA ILE A 28 0.00 -7.76 -0.63
C ILE A 28 0.66 -8.97 -1.28
N SER A 29 0.04 -10.15 -1.15
CA SER A 29 0.54 -11.37 -1.76
C SER A 29 0.60 -11.29 -3.29
N LEU A 30 -0.45 -10.78 -3.94
CA LEU A 30 -0.51 -10.66 -5.41
C LEU A 30 0.58 -9.73 -5.94
N LEU A 31 0.71 -8.54 -5.37
CA LEU A 31 1.73 -7.56 -5.75
C LEU A 31 3.13 -8.12 -5.51
N THR A 32 3.38 -8.72 -4.34
CA THR A 32 4.70 -9.29 -4.01
C THR A 32 5.08 -10.43 -4.94
N ILE A 33 4.14 -11.30 -5.31
CA ILE A 33 4.39 -12.40 -6.27
C ILE A 33 4.69 -11.82 -7.66
N GLY A 34 3.85 -10.90 -8.15
CA GLY A 34 4.01 -10.30 -9.47
C GLY A 34 5.35 -9.59 -9.62
N LEU A 35 5.66 -8.68 -8.69
CA LEU A 35 6.94 -7.97 -8.65
C LEU A 35 8.11 -8.93 -8.38
N GLY A 36 7.92 -9.95 -7.56
CA GLY A 36 8.94 -10.94 -7.23
C GLY A 36 9.36 -11.79 -8.42
N VAL A 37 8.42 -12.10 -9.33
CA VAL A 37 8.75 -12.74 -10.62
C VAL A 37 9.63 -11.84 -11.46
N LEU A 38 9.28 -10.55 -11.59
CA LEU A 38 10.08 -9.58 -12.34
C LEU A 38 11.50 -9.44 -11.78
N TYR A 39 11.64 -9.37 -10.45
CA TYR A 39 12.93 -9.19 -9.79
C TYR A 39 13.79 -10.47 -9.75
N HIS A 40 13.26 -11.58 -9.19
CA HIS A 40 14.09 -12.77 -8.94
C HIS A 40 14.28 -13.65 -10.18
N ARG A 41 13.24 -13.79 -11.00
CA ARG A 41 13.21 -14.74 -12.11
C ARG A 41 13.57 -14.07 -13.43
N GLU A 42 12.89 -12.99 -13.77
CA GLU A 42 13.04 -12.32 -15.07
C GLU A 42 14.21 -11.34 -15.09
N ARG A 43 14.60 -10.82 -13.92
CA ARG A 43 15.65 -9.79 -13.77
C ARG A 43 15.34 -8.53 -14.60
N SER A 44 14.06 -8.22 -14.76
CA SER A 44 13.55 -7.09 -15.55
C SER A 44 13.42 -5.80 -14.75
N ILE A 45 13.36 -5.90 -13.42
CA ILE A 45 13.45 -4.76 -12.49
C ILE A 45 14.63 -4.96 -11.53
N SER A 46 15.19 -3.85 -11.04
CA SER A 46 16.31 -3.86 -10.08
C SER A 46 15.89 -3.74 -8.62
N LEU A 47 14.62 -3.40 -8.36
CA LEU A 47 14.12 -3.19 -7.00
C LEU A 47 13.48 -4.47 -6.46
N GLU A 48 13.92 -4.90 -5.28
CA GLU A 48 13.40 -6.10 -4.61
C GLU A 48 12.09 -5.78 -3.88
N PRO A 49 10.99 -6.51 -4.15
CA PRO A 49 9.75 -6.38 -3.38
C PRO A 49 9.90 -7.07 -2.02
N LEU A 50 9.74 -6.29 -0.96
CA LEU A 50 9.79 -6.75 0.43
C LEU A 50 8.44 -6.47 1.10
N PRO A 51 7.64 -7.51 1.44
CA PRO A 51 6.37 -7.33 2.13
C PRO A 51 6.61 -6.98 3.61
N GLU A 52 5.82 -6.07 4.15
CA GLU A 52 5.74 -5.73 5.59
C GLU A 52 7.12 -5.60 6.27
N THR A 53 8.07 -4.95 5.59
CA THR A 53 9.46 -4.82 6.03
C THR A 53 9.78 -3.41 6.52
N MET A 54 10.51 -3.31 7.64
CA MET A 54 10.97 -2.03 8.18
C MET A 54 11.86 -1.28 7.19
N LEU A 55 11.67 0.04 7.08
CA LEU A 55 12.47 0.91 6.22
C LEU A 55 13.91 1.14 6.74
N ASP A 56 14.14 0.92 8.03
CA ASP A 56 15.44 1.04 8.69
C ASP A 56 15.78 -0.26 9.44
N GLU A 57 17.01 -0.76 9.24
CA GLU A 57 17.51 -1.98 9.86
C GLU A 57 18.04 -1.76 11.30
N GLY A 58 18.41 -0.51 11.65
CA GLY A 58 19.10 -0.18 12.90
C GLY A 58 18.21 0.33 14.03
N LYS A 59 16.95 0.67 13.73
CA LYS A 59 15.97 1.16 14.72
C LYS A 59 14.54 0.83 14.29
N ALA A 60 13.63 0.83 15.26
CA ALA A 60 12.20 0.77 14.96
C ALA A 60 11.82 1.90 14.00
N SER A 61 11.27 1.54 12.85
CA SER A 61 10.91 2.45 11.76
C SER A 61 9.54 2.10 11.21
N GLN A 62 9.04 2.93 10.30
CA GLN A 62 7.77 2.68 9.63
C GLN A 62 7.88 1.40 8.78
N VAL A 63 6.77 0.67 8.74
CA VAL A 63 6.60 -0.55 7.95
C VAL A 63 5.50 -0.25 6.93
N PRO A 64 5.83 -0.04 5.65
CA PRO A 64 4.85 -0.07 4.59
C PRO A 64 4.44 -1.52 4.30
N ASP A 65 3.27 -1.70 3.70
CA ASP A 65 2.79 -3.03 3.33
C ASP A 65 3.72 -3.69 2.29
N ILE A 66 4.25 -2.90 1.35
CA ILE A 66 5.30 -3.34 0.41
C ILE A 66 6.34 -2.24 0.25
N SER A 67 7.61 -2.60 0.36
CA SER A 67 8.76 -1.79 -0.01
C SER A 67 9.40 -2.33 -1.28
N LEU A 68 9.86 -1.46 -2.18
CA LEU A 68 10.75 -1.84 -3.27
C LEU A 68 12.14 -1.30 -2.99
N ARG A 69 13.05 -2.21 -2.62
CA ARG A 69 14.39 -1.88 -2.12
C ARG A 69 15.43 -1.98 -3.23
N ASP A 70 16.21 -0.92 -3.37
CA ASP A 70 17.48 -0.97 -4.09
C ASP A 70 18.55 -1.50 -3.14
N ASN A 71 19.00 -2.73 -3.39
CA ASN A 71 20.00 -3.39 -2.56
C ASN A 71 21.42 -2.86 -2.77
N GLU A 72 21.71 -2.26 -3.92
CA GLU A 72 23.04 -1.69 -4.19
C GLU A 72 23.19 -0.33 -3.51
N ALA A 73 22.14 0.50 -3.58
CA ALA A 73 22.11 1.83 -2.94
C ALA A 73 21.68 1.79 -1.47
N ALA A 74 21.18 0.65 -0.98
CA ALA A 74 20.55 0.49 0.34
C ALA A 74 19.39 1.48 0.59
N GLN A 75 18.62 1.81 -0.45
CA GLN A 75 17.50 2.75 -0.42
C GLN A 75 16.17 2.07 -0.72
N THR A 76 15.05 2.72 -0.43
CA THR A 76 13.70 2.23 -0.77
C THR A 76 12.99 3.25 -1.66
N PRO A 77 13.23 3.24 -2.99
CA PRO A 77 12.66 4.25 -3.89
C PRO A 77 11.14 4.25 -3.99
N ILE A 78 10.49 3.11 -3.72
CA ILE A 78 9.03 2.99 -3.83
C ILE A 78 8.46 2.28 -2.61
N ILE A 79 7.33 2.79 -2.11
CA ILE A 79 6.49 2.13 -1.12
C ILE A 79 5.05 2.00 -1.62
N ILE A 80 4.35 0.96 -1.14
CA ILE A 80 2.94 0.72 -1.43
C ILE A 80 2.22 0.45 -0.11
N GLU A 81 1.11 1.16 0.12
CA GLU A 81 0.16 0.90 1.19
C GLU A 81 -1.14 0.34 0.60
N VAL A 82 -1.65 -0.72 1.19
CA VAL A 82 -2.92 -1.35 0.88
C VAL A 82 -3.89 -0.96 1.98
N CYS A 83 -4.98 -0.28 1.64
CA CYS A 83 -5.91 0.23 2.63
C CYS A 83 -7.34 -0.16 2.31
N HIS A 84 -8.20 -0.04 3.33
CA HIS A 84 -9.63 0.08 3.09
C HIS A 84 -10.00 1.56 3.09
N THR A 85 -11.17 1.89 2.55
CA THR A 85 -11.64 3.28 2.38
C THR A 85 -11.53 4.17 3.62
N ASN A 86 -11.70 3.62 4.84
CA ASN A 86 -11.57 4.41 6.07
C ASN A 86 -10.11 4.71 6.46
N GLY A 87 -9.16 3.87 6.04
CA GLY A 87 -7.71 4.04 6.28
C GLY A 87 -7.04 5.00 5.30
N LEU A 88 -7.63 5.18 4.10
CA LEU A 88 -7.08 5.97 2.99
C LEU A 88 -6.44 7.30 3.39
N LYS A 89 -7.15 8.12 4.20
CA LYS A 89 -6.65 9.44 4.61
C LYS A 89 -5.39 9.34 5.48
N SER A 90 -5.33 8.34 6.37
CA SER A 90 -4.18 8.11 7.24
C SER A 90 -2.98 7.66 6.42
N ASP A 91 -3.18 6.70 5.52
CA ASP A 91 -2.11 6.13 4.70
C ASP A 91 -1.56 7.13 3.70
N LEU A 92 -2.43 7.98 3.11
CA LEU A 92 -1.98 9.12 2.31
C LEU A 92 -1.06 10.06 3.08
N HIS A 93 -1.44 10.43 4.31
CA HIS A 93 -0.62 11.31 5.13
C HIS A 93 0.73 10.67 5.47
N LYS A 94 0.72 9.39 5.85
CA LYS A 94 1.93 8.58 6.12
C LYS A 94 2.85 8.56 4.90
N VAL A 95 2.34 8.24 3.72
CA VAL A 95 3.11 8.15 2.47
C VAL A 95 3.72 9.49 2.09
N ILE A 96 2.93 10.57 2.10
CA ILE A 96 3.41 11.92 1.79
C ILE A 96 4.53 12.32 2.77
N GLN A 97 4.30 12.12 4.06
CA GLN A 97 5.30 12.44 5.08
C GLN A 97 6.60 11.64 4.88
N LEU A 98 6.53 10.32 4.66
CA LEU A 98 7.70 9.48 4.44
C LEU A 98 8.54 9.92 3.24
N ILE A 99 7.88 10.36 2.17
CA ILE A 99 8.53 10.83 0.94
C ILE A 99 9.16 12.21 1.14
N ASP A 100 8.41 13.14 1.73
CA ASP A 100 8.84 14.53 1.89
C ASP A 100 9.92 14.70 2.97
N ASP A 101 9.86 13.90 4.04
CA ASP A 101 10.90 13.84 5.08
C ASP A 101 12.26 13.36 4.48
N GLY A 102 12.21 12.56 3.42
CA GLY A 102 13.36 12.25 2.57
C GLY A 102 14.41 11.32 3.16
N PHE A 103 14.17 10.73 4.34
CA PHE A 103 15.15 9.90 5.06
C PHE A 103 15.47 8.57 4.38
N TYR A 104 14.54 8.01 3.60
CA TYR A 104 14.62 6.63 3.10
C TYR A 104 14.87 6.53 1.58
N GLY A 105 15.10 7.66 0.92
CA GLY A 105 15.29 7.71 -0.53
C GLY A 105 14.02 7.42 -1.34
N ILE A 106 12.84 7.48 -0.72
CA ILE A 106 11.56 7.23 -1.39
C ILE A 106 11.27 8.36 -2.40
N ILE A 107 10.89 7.97 -3.61
CA ILE A 107 10.61 8.84 -4.76
C ILE A 107 9.14 8.73 -5.17
N GLU A 108 8.56 7.53 -5.12
CA GLU A 108 7.15 7.28 -5.41
C GLU A 108 6.48 6.54 -4.25
N GLY A 109 5.24 6.89 -3.97
CA GLY A 109 4.41 6.22 -2.99
C GLY A 109 3.04 5.93 -3.56
N PHE A 110 2.56 4.72 -3.33
CA PHE A 110 1.26 4.27 -3.83
C PHE A 110 0.33 3.89 -2.70
N ILE A 111 -0.94 4.20 -2.88
CA ILE A 111 -2.02 3.77 -1.99
C ILE A 111 -3.05 3.05 -2.85
N TYR A 112 -3.37 1.81 -2.49
CA TYR A 112 -4.44 1.04 -3.12
C TYR A 112 -5.58 0.80 -2.13
N ASP A 113 -6.76 1.34 -2.43
CA ASP A 113 -7.97 1.01 -1.67
C ASP A 113 -8.60 -0.26 -2.24
N TYR A 114 -8.46 -1.39 -1.54
CA TYR A 114 -8.98 -2.68 -2.02
C TYR A 114 -10.50 -2.79 -2.01
N ARG A 115 -11.22 -1.85 -1.36
CA ARG A 115 -12.70 -1.80 -1.41
C ARG A 115 -13.20 -1.11 -2.65
N THR A 116 -12.56 0.01 -3.02
CA THR A 116 -12.95 0.80 -4.19
C THR A 116 -12.16 0.46 -5.45
N LYS A 117 -11.08 -0.33 -5.31
CA LYS A 117 -10.14 -0.70 -6.37
C LYS A 117 -9.46 0.52 -6.99
N GLN A 118 -9.24 1.56 -6.19
CA GLN A 118 -8.64 2.81 -6.64
C GLN A 118 -7.18 2.89 -6.22
N TRP A 119 -6.36 3.38 -7.15
CA TRP A 119 -4.97 3.72 -6.89
C TRP A 119 -4.80 5.22 -6.76
N LEU A 120 -3.97 5.63 -5.81
CA LEU A 120 -3.41 6.96 -5.72
C LEU A 120 -1.89 6.85 -5.73
N ARG A 121 -1.25 7.75 -6.46
CA ARG A 121 0.20 7.93 -6.48
C ARG A 121 0.56 9.30 -5.94
N TYR A 122 1.61 9.33 -5.13
CA TYR A 122 2.32 10.55 -4.77
C TYR A 122 3.76 10.44 -5.24
N LYS A 123 4.31 11.51 -5.83
CA LYS A 123 5.74 11.58 -6.13
C LYS A 123 6.41 12.68 -5.33
N LYS A 124 7.68 12.46 -5.03
CA LYS A 124 8.53 13.47 -4.39
C LYS A 124 8.51 14.77 -5.20
N GLY A 125 8.12 15.86 -4.54
CA GLY A 125 8.03 17.18 -5.17
C GLY A 125 6.64 17.54 -5.71
N ASP A 126 5.63 16.67 -5.61
CA ASP A 126 4.24 16.97 -6.01
C ASP A 126 3.50 17.85 -4.97
N ALA A 127 4.21 18.40 -3.99
CA ALA A 127 3.69 19.34 -2.97
C ALA A 127 2.43 18.81 -2.22
N GLY A 128 2.45 17.52 -1.88
CA GLY A 128 1.34 16.83 -1.21
C GLY A 128 0.13 16.52 -2.09
N VAL A 129 0.18 16.78 -3.41
CA VAL A 129 -0.91 16.46 -4.34
C VAL A 129 -0.75 15.04 -4.86
N THR A 130 -1.76 14.20 -4.65
CA THR A 130 -1.80 12.85 -5.23
C THR A 130 -2.58 12.81 -6.53
N VAL A 131 -2.27 11.82 -7.37
CA VAL A 131 -2.93 11.58 -8.66
C VAL A 131 -3.52 10.18 -8.73
N PRO A 132 -4.68 9.97 -9.39
CA PRO A 132 -5.27 8.65 -9.55
C PRO A 132 -4.49 7.84 -10.60
N SER A 133 -3.49 7.09 -10.15
CA SER A 133 -2.61 6.30 -11.03
C SER A 133 -1.96 5.15 -10.28
N SER A 134 -1.85 4.01 -10.96
CA SER A 134 -1.08 2.82 -10.57
C SER A 134 0.26 2.70 -11.29
N PHE A 135 0.56 3.63 -12.19
CA PHE A 135 1.76 3.58 -13.01
C PHE A 135 2.97 4.13 -12.24
N SER A 136 4.05 3.36 -12.19
CA SER A 136 5.33 3.77 -11.63
C SER A 136 6.27 4.27 -12.72
N ASP A 137 6.71 5.52 -12.58
CA ASP A 137 7.71 6.10 -13.49
C ASP A 137 9.09 5.48 -13.22
N VAL A 138 9.35 5.03 -11.98
CA VAL A 138 10.62 4.40 -11.58
C VAL A 138 10.75 2.98 -12.16
N LEU A 139 9.66 2.22 -12.21
CA LEU A 139 9.65 0.86 -12.78
C LEU A 139 9.30 0.81 -14.27
N ASP A 140 8.76 1.90 -14.84
CA ASP A 140 8.11 1.91 -16.17
C ASP A 140 7.04 0.81 -16.30
N LEU A 141 6.17 0.72 -15.28
CA LEU A 141 5.27 -0.41 -15.08
C LEU A 141 3.95 0.02 -14.44
N ASP A 142 2.84 -0.60 -14.87
CA ASP A 142 1.54 -0.48 -14.22
C ASP A 142 1.39 -1.51 -13.09
N LEU A 143 1.39 -1.06 -11.83
CA LEU A 143 1.23 -1.94 -10.66
C LEU A 143 -0.13 -2.65 -10.64
N ASN A 144 -1.15 -2.09 -11.30
CA ASN A 144 -2.47 -2.69 -11.36
C ASN A 144 -2.50 -3.96 -12.24
N SER A 145 -1.48 -4.23 -13.06
CA SER A 145 -1.43 -5.44 -13.87
C SER A 145 -1.29 -6.74 -13.05
N PHE A 146 -0.99 -6.62 -11.75
CA PHE A 146 -0.83 -7.75 -10.84
C PHE A 146 -2.07 -8.07 -9.99
N LEU A 147 -3.14 -7.26 -10.10
CA LEU A 147 -4.34 -7.34 -9.26
C LEU A 147 -5.57 -7.91 -9.96
#